data_AF-A0A1H7UQF0-F1
#
_entry.id   AF-A0A1H7UQF0-F1
#
_cell.length_a   1.000
_cell.length_b   1.000
_cell.length_c   1.000
_cell.angle_alpha   90.00
_cell.angle_beta   90.00
_cell.angle_gamma   90.00
#
_symmetry.space_group_name_H-M   'P 1'
#
loop_
_entity.id
_entity.type
_entity.pdbx_description
1 polymer ?
#
loop_
_entity_poly.entity_id
_entity_poly.type
_entity_poly.pdbx_seq_one_letter_code
_entity_poly.pdbx_strand_id
1 'polypeptide(L)'
;MIFTKLANELKSNIDKFSQDVLVSQIELLLNYSNRFYNRQFITRKTVNHDIITSLDKLLNNYFDEENSLKDGLPSVKYISTQLKLSQRYLSDMLRSLTGMNTQQYIQHAIIEKAKEKLSTTDLSVSEIAYELGFEHSQSFNKLFKTKTKLSPLAFRQSFN
;
A
#
# COMPACT_ATOMS: atom_id res chain seq x y z
N MET A 1 -28.22 -8.65 20.59
CA MET A 1 -27.31 -8.99 21.72
C MET A 1 -26.55 -7.78 22.30
N ILE A 2 -25.88 -6.92 21.51
CA ILE A 2 -25.31 -5.64 22.00
C ILE A 2 -26.22 -4.44 21.69
N PHE A 3 -26.70 -4.30 20.46
CA PHE A 3 -27.64 -3.24 20.08
C PHE A 3 -28.95 -3.29 20.89
N THR A 4 -29.41 -4.49 21.26
CA THR A 4 -30.56 -4.70 22.14
C THR A 4 -30.28 -4.24 23.56
N LYS A 5 -29.04 -4.38 24.06
CA LYS A 5 -28.63 -3.90 25.38
C LYS A 5 -28.50 -2.38 25.39
N LEU A 6 -27.88 -1.78 24.36
CA LEU A 6 -27.83 -0.33 24.15
C LEU A 6 -29.24 0.28 24.10
N ALA A 7 -30.15 -0.33 23.33
CA ALA A 7 -31.54 0.13 23.21
C ALA A 7 -32.34 -0.01 24.51
N ASN A 8 -32.07 -1.04 25.32
CA ASN A 8 -32.70 -1.21 26.62
C ASN A 8 -32.14 -0.23 27.65
N GLU A 9 -30.83 0.00 27.65
CA GLU A 9 -30.17 0.99 28.52
C GLU A 9 -30.68 2.41 28.23
N LEU A 10 -30.86 2.76 26.94
CA LEU A 10 -31.44 4.05 26.52
C LEU A 10 -32.94 4.21 26.87
N LYS A 11 -33.67 3.11 27.08
CA LYS A 11 -35.09 3.13 27.47
C LYS A 11 -35.29 3.07 28.99
N SER A 12 -34.24 2.77 29.75
CA SER A 12 -34.26 2.66 31.21
C SER A 12 -34.06 4.04 31.84
N ASN A 13 -34.46 4.22 33.11
CA ASN A 13 -34.25 5.49 33.82
C ASN A 13 -32.75 5.80 33.86
N ILE A 14 -32.36 6.93 33.26
CA ILE A 14 -30.98 7.38 33.17
C ILE A 14 -30.52 7.75 34.58
N ASP A 15 -29.73 6.86 35.19
CA ASP A 15 -29.04 7.14 36.43
C ASP A 15 -27.60 7.61 36.14
N LYS A 16 -26.87 7.96 37.20
CA LYS A 16 -25.50 8.47 37.09
C LYS A 16 -24.49 7.45 36.49
N PHE A 17 -24.87 6.18 36.37
CA PHE A 17 -24.04 5.09 35.85
C PHE A 17 -24.45 4.65 34.44
N SER A 18 -25.69 4.94 34.00
CA SER A 18 -26.18 4.60 32.66
C SER A 18 -25.26 5.12 31.54
N GLN A 19 -24.66 6.30 31.73
CA GLN A 19 -23.71 6.85 30.76
C GLN A 19 -22.43 6.01 30.64
N ASP A 20 -21.85 5.58 31.77
CA ASP A 20 -20.63 4.76 31.80
C ASP A 20 -20.89 3.37 31.19
N VAL A 21 -22.08 2.81 31.44
CA VAL A 21 -22.53 1.55 30.84
C VAL A 21 -22.67 1.69 29.32
N LEU A 22 -23.25 2.78 28.83
CA LEU A 22 -23.36 3.05 27.39
C LEU A 22 -21.99 3.21 26.73
N VAL A 23 -21.06 3.96 27.34
CA VAL A 23 -19.70 4.14 26.83
C VAL A 23 -18.99 2.79 26.72
N SER A 24 -19.07 1.96 27.76
CA SER A 24 -18.48 0.61 27.76
C SER A 24 -19.07 -0.29 26.68
N GLN A 25 -20.37 -0.18 26.42
CA GLN A 25 -21.05 -0.94 25.36
C GLN A 25 -20.65 -0.47 23.95
N ILE A 26 -20.45 0.83 23.74
CA ILE A 26 -19.95 1.39 22.47
C ILE A 26 -18.50 0.94 22.24
N GLU A 27 -17.66 1.01 23.27
CA GLU A 27 -16.27 0.55 23.19
C GLU A 27 -16.17 -0.94 22.82
N LEU A 28 -17.02 -1.77 23.45
CA LEU A 28 -17.11 -3.19 23.10
C LEU A 28 -17.51 -3.40 21.63
N LEU A 29 -18.43 -2.61 21.10
CA LEU A 29 -18.84 -2.67 19.69
C LEU A 29 -17.69 -2.27 18.76
N LEU A 30 -16.97 -1.19 19.07
CA LEU A 30 -15.78 -0.77 18.32
C LEU A 30 -14.71 -1.86 18.31
N ASN A 31 -14.49 -2.52 19.46
CA ASN A 31 -13.56 -3.64 19.58
C ASN A 31 -13.96 -4.84 18.71
N TYR A 32 -15.25 -5.16 18.60
CA TYR A 32 -15.72 -6.20 17.68
C TYR A 32 -15.50 -5.83 16.21
N SER A 33 -15.77 -4.58 15.83
CA SER A 33 -15.50 -4.07 14.47
C SER A 33 -14.01 -4.15 14.13
N ASN A 34 -13.14 -3.71 15.04
CA ASN A 34 -11.68 -3.82 14.90
C ASN A 34 -11.24 -5.28 14.80
N ARG A 35 -11.80 -6.17 15.64
CA ARG A 35 -11.48 -7.60 15.61
C ARG A 35 -11.92 -8.25 14.30
N PHE A 36 -13.08 -7.90 13.76
CA PHE A 36 -13.55 -8.41 12.47
C PHE A 36 -12.67 -7.92 11.32
N TYR A 37 -12.34 -6.63 11.30
CA TYR A 37 -11.41 -6.04 10.34
C TYR A 37 -10.06 -6.75 10.37
N ASN A 38 -9.46 -6.88 11.55
CA ASN A 38 -8.14 -7.48 11.70
C ASN A 38 -8.12 -8.98 11.39
N ARG A 39 -9.23 -9.71 11.65
CA ARG A 39 -9.36 -11.12 11.30
C ARG A 39 -9.28 -11.36 9.80
N GLN A 40 -9.70 -10.41 8.95
CA GLN A 40 -9.55 -10.55 7.49
C GLN A 40 -8.10 -10.68 7.06
N PHE A 41 -7.13 -10.18 7.83
CA PHE A 41 -5.71 -10.35 7.54
C PHE A 41 -5.15 -11.70 8.02
N ILE A 42 -5.75 -12.30 9.06
CA ILE A 42 -5.31 -13.57 9.65
C ILE A 42 -5.90 -14.78 8.91
N THR A 43 -7.21 -14.80 8.65
CA THR A 43 -7.90 -15.96 8.04
C THR A 43 -7.76 -16.02 6.53
N ARG A 44 -7.24 -14.97 5.88
CA ARG A 44 -7.12 -14.89 4.42
C ARG A 44 -5.67 -14.82 3.92
N LYS A 45 -4.72 -15.50 4.59
CA LYS A 45 -3.32 -15.54 4.13
C LYS A 45 -3.17 -15.89 2.64
N THR A 46 -3.97 -16.84 2.14
CA THR A 46 -4.00 -17.22 0.72
C THR A 46 -4.55 -16.11 -0.18
N VAL A 47 -5.74 -15.56 0.11
CA VAL A 47 -6.31 -14.45 -0.69
C VAL A 47 -5.44 -13.18 -0.62
N ASN A 48 -4.83 -12.90 0.53
CA ASN A 48 -3.90 -11.79 0.69
C ASN A 48 -2.63 -11.99 -0.16
N HIS A 49 -2.14 -13.24 -0.26
CA HIS A 49 -1.06 -13.60 -1.17
C HIS A 49 -1.49 -13.45 -2.64
N ASP A 50 -2.73 -13.82 -2.99
CA ASP A 50 -3.27 -13.64 -4.34
C ASP A 50 -3.39 -12.16 -4.72
N ILE A 51 -3.76 -11.29 -3.77
CA ILE A 51 -3.81 -9.84 -3.98
C ILE A 51 -2.41 -9.26 -4.18
N ILE A 52 -1.41 -9.69 -3.38
CA ILE A 52 -0.01 -9.27 -3.58
C ILE A 52 0.48 -9.73 -4.96
N THR A 53 0.21 -10.98 -5.32
CA THR A 53 0.59 -11.52 -6.64
C THR A 53 -0.09 -10.73 -7.77
N SER A 54 -1.35 -10.34 -7.58
CA SER A 54 -2.10 -9.52 -8.54
C SER A 54 -1.55 -8.09 -8.62
N LEU A 55 -1.13 -7.52 -7.49
CA LEU A 55 -0.47 -6.23 -7.40
C LEU A 55 0.87 -6.23 -8.14
N ASP A 56 1.71 -7.25 -7.91
CA ASP A 56 3.00 -7.39 -8.58
C ASP A 56 2.82 -7.56 -10.09
N LYS A 57 1.86 -8.38 -10.52
CA LYS A 57 1.50 -8.51 -11.94
C LYS A 57 1.02 -7.18 -12.53
N LEU A 58 0.16 -6.46 -11.81
CA LEU A 58 -0.33 -5.16 -12.26
C LEU A 58 0.82 -4.15 -12.42
N LEU A 59 1.73 -4.09 -11.45
CA LEU A 59 2.90 -3.21 -11.51
C LEU A 59 3.85 -3.59 -12.64
N ASN A 60 4.17 -4.88 -12.80
CA ASN A 60 5.02 -5.34 -13.89
C ASN A 60 4.42 -4.99 -15.26
N ASN A 61 3.13 -5.30 -15.46
CA ASN A 61 2.44 -4.94 -16.71
C ASN A 61 2.43 -3.42 -16.94
N TYR A 62 2.30 -2.61 -15.87
CA TYR A 62 2.32 -1.15 -15.99
C TYR A 62 3.68 -0.60 -16.43
N PHE A 63 4.78 -1.25 -16.03
CA PHE A 63 6.14 -0.87 -16.44
C PHE A 63 6.58 -1.48 -17.76
N ASP A 64 6.01 -2.61 -18.16
CA ASP A 64 6.35 -3.30 -19.41
C ASP A 64 5.51 -2.80 -20.60
N GLU A 65 4.22 -2.50 -20.37
CA GLU A 65 3.42 -1.75 -21.33
C GLU A 65 3.88 -0.28 -21.25
N GLU A 66 4.08 0.39 -22.40
CA GLU A 66 4.50 1.81 -22.50
C GLU A 66 3.57 2.82 -21.76
N ASN A 67 2.62 2.35 -20.95
CA ASN A 67 1.78 3.12 -20.04
C ASN A 67 2.60 4.00 -19.10
N SER A 68 3.76 3.54 -18.62
CA SER A 68 4.66 4.36 -17.79
C SER A 68 5.14 5.64 -18.52
N LEU A 69 5.28 5.59 -19.85
CA LEU A 69 5.66 6.74 -20.67
C LEU A 69 4.49 7.70 -20.94
N LYS A 70 3.24 7.22 -20.89
CA LYS A 70 2.03 8.02 -21.20
C LYS A 70 1.37 8.60 -19.96
N ASP A 71 1.24 7.81 -18.90
CA ASP A 71 0.48 8.13 -17.69
C ASP A 71 1.37 8.46 -16.48
N GLY A 72 2.68 8.32 -16.63
CA GLY A 72 3.67 8.61 -15.58
C GLY A 72 3.76 7.51 -14.52
N LEU A 73 3.93 7.90 -13.25
CA LEU A 73 4.07 6.94 -12.14
C LEU A 73 2.71 6.36 -11.72
N PRO A 74 2.64 5.05 -11.39
CA PRO A 74 1.41 4.44 -10.93
C PRO A 74 0.98 5.05 -9.59
N SER A 75 -0.27 5.52 -9.53
CA SER A 75 -0.83 6.12 -8.32
C SER A 75 -1.53 5.09 -7.43
N VAL A 76 -1.59 5.35 -6.12
CA VAL A 76 -2.37 4.54 -5.17
C VAL A 76 -3.83 4.42 -5.61
N LYS A 77 -4.39 5.50 -6.18
CA LYS A 77 -5.76 5.51 -6.72
C LYS A 77 -5.92 4.53 -7.88
N TYR A 78 -5.02 4.57 -8.86
CA TYR A 78 -5.02 3.67 -10.00
C TYR A 78 -5.00 2.20 -9.55
N ILE A 79 -4.03 1.85 -8.71
CA ILE A 79 -3.86 0.48 -8.22
C ILE A 79 -5.08 -0.01 -7.44
N SER A 80 -5.59 0.82 -6.51
CA SER A 80 -6.77 0.48 -5.72
C SER A 80 -8.00 0.23 -6.59
N THR A 81 -8.14 0.98 -7.69
CA THR A 81 -9.25 0.85 -8.64
C THR A 81 -9.14 -0.45 -9.44
N GLN A 82 -7.94 -0.78 -9.94
CA GLN A 82 -7.69 -2.01 -10.68
C GLN A 82 -7.90 -3.26 -9.82
N LEU A 83 -7.50 -3.22 -8.56
CA LEU A 83 -7.69 -4.32 -7.62
C LEU A 83 -9.09 -4.36 -6.99
N LYS A 84 -9.96 -3.39 -7.30
CA LYS A 84 -11.31 -3.24 -6.71
C LYS A 84 -11.30 -3.17 -5.18
N LEU A 85 -10.30 -2.47 -4.62
CA LEU A 85 -10.12 -2.28 -3.18
C LEU A 85 -10.15 -0.79 -2.83
N SER A 86 -10.54 -0.46 -1.60
CA SER A 86 -10.34 0.91 -1.12
C SER A 86 -8.85 1.17 -0.87
N GLN A 87 -8.39 2.41 -1.10
CA GLN A 87 -7.00 2.81 -0.87
C GLN A 87 -6.55 2.55 0.58
N ARG A 88 -7.47 2.75 1.53
CA ARG A 88 -7.24 2.50 2.96
C ARG A 88 -7.05 1.02 3.23
N TYR A 89 -7.97 0.17 2.75
CA TYR A 89 -7.86 -1.27 2.94
C TYR A 89 -6.58 -1.83 2.32
N LEU A 90 -6.25 -1.43 1.09
CA LEU A 90 -5.00 -1.85 0.43
C LEU A 90 -3.76 -1.45 1.23
N SER A 91 -3.74 -0.24 1.77
CA SER A 91 -2.61 0.26 2.57
C SER A 91 -2.46 -0.48 3.90
N ASP A 92 -3.57 -0.73 4.60
CA ASP A 92 -3.56 -1.47 5.86
C ASP A 92 -3.21 -2.94 5.63
N MET A 93 -3.72 -3.55 4.56
CA MET A 93 -3.41 -4.91 4.14
C MET A 93 -1.92 -5.05 3.85
N LEU A 94 -1.35 -4.21 2.97
CA LEU A 94 0.07 -4.26 2.64
C LEU A 94 0.93 -4.01 3.88
N ARG A 95 0.53 -3.09 4.77
CA ARG A 95 1.29 -2.83 6.00
C ARG A 95 1.27 -4.03 6.94
N SER A 96 0.15 -4.74 7.04
CA SER A 96 0.05 -5.95 7.86
C SER A 96 0.88 -7.13 7.33
N LEU A 97 1.09 -7.21 6.01
CA LEU A 97 1.76 -8.34 5.37
C LEU A 97 3.25 -8.09 5.10
N THR A 98 3.60 -6.86 4.71
CA THR A 98 4.94 -6.48 4.22
C THR A 98 5.60 -5.42 5.08
N GLY A 99 4.86 -4.80 6.02
CA GLY A 99 5.30 -3.64 6.78
C GLY A 99 5.21 -2.30 6.02
N MET A 100 4.91 -2.34 4.72
CA MET A 100 4.87 -1.16 3.84
C MET A 100 3.44 -0.76 3.50
N ASN A 101 3.17 0.54 3.41
CA ASN A 101 1.90 1.01 2.82
C ASN A 101 1.95 0.96 1.28
N THR A 102 0.82 1.21 0.61
CA THR A 102 0.73 1.16 -0.86
C THR A 102 1.75 2.04 -1.56
N GLN A 103 1.92 3.29 -1.13
CA GLN A 103 2.86 4.22 -1.75
C GLN A 103 4.31 3.73 -1.60
N GLN A 104 4.67 3.19 -0.43
CA GLN A 104 5.98 2.62 -0.18
C GLN A 104 6.23 1.38 -1.02
N TYR A 105 5.21 0.54 -1.20
CA TYR A 105 5.27 -0.65 -2.04
C TYR A 105 5.51 -0.28 -3.52
N ILE A 106 4.77 0.71 -4.03
CA ILE A 106 4.99 1.25 -5.38
C ILE A 106 6.43 1.75 -5.54
N GLN A 107 6.89 2.57 -4.61
CA GLN A 107 8.27 3.07 -4.63
C GLN A 107 9.29 1.92 -4.60
N HIS A 108 9.03 0.87 -3.83
CA HIS A 108 9.90 -0.30 -3.79
C HIS A 108 9.96 -1.00 -5.15
N ALA A 109 8.81 -1.26 -5.78
CA ALA A 109 8.74 -1.85 -7.11
C ALA A 109 9.46 -1.02 -8.19
N ILE A 110 9.29 0.31 -8.16
CA ILE A 110 10.03 1.25 -9.04
C ILE A 110 11.54 1.08 -8.86
N ILE A 111 12.02 0.98 -7.62
CA ILE A 111 13.45 0.84 -7.34
C ILE A 111 13.98 -0.52 -7.80
N GLU A 112 13.23 -1.60 -7.62
CA GLU A 112 13.65 -2.92 -8.12
C GLU A 112 13.73 -2.94 -9.65
N LYS A 113 12.73 -2.39 -10.37
CA LYS A 113 12.77 -2.26 -11.83
C LYS A 113 13.91 -1.35 -12.31
N ALA A 114 14.20 -0.28 -11.56
CA ALA A 114 15.32 0.59 -11.84
C ALA A 114 16.67 -0.12 -11.68
N LYS A 115 16.85 -0.92 -10.62
CA LYS A 115 18.06 -1.71 -10.42
C LYS A 115 18.26 -2.72 -11.55
N GLU A 116 17.20 -3.41 -11.94
CA GLU A 116 17.19 -4.34 -13.08
C GLU A 116 17.72 -3.62 -14.33
N LYS A 117 17.06 -2.54 -14.77
CA LYS A 117 17.49 -1.75 -15.94
C LYS A 117 18.91 -1.20 -15.82
N LEU A 118 19.33 -0.72 -14.64
CA LEU A 118 20.69 -0.21 -14.44
C LEU A 118 21.77 -1.29 -14.62
N SER A 119 21.44 -2.55 -14.33
CA SER A 119 22.34 -3.71 -14.41
C SER A 119 22.28 -4.46 -15.74
N THR A 120 21.16 -4.37 -16.48
CA THR A 120 20.94 -5.14 -17.71
C THR A 120 20.98 -4.30 -18.99
N THR A 121 20.97 -2.97 -18.90
CA THR A 121 20.97 -2.08 -20.07
C THR A 121 22.03 -0.99 -20.01
N ASP A 122 22.42 -0.51 -21.19
CA ASP A 122 23.34 0.62 -21.36
C ASP A 122 22.66 2.00 -21.35
N LEU A 123 21.34 2.04 -21.12
CA LEU A 123 20.56 3.27 -21.10
C LEU A 123 21.12 4.25 -20.06
N SER A 124 21.15 5.54 -20.37
CA SER A 124 21.52 6.56 -19.41
C SER A 124 20.56 6.59 -18.22
N VAL A 125 21.02 7.13 -17.08
CA VAL A 125 20.18 7.31 -15.88
C VAL A 125 18.95 8.17 -16.18
N SER A 126 19.08 9.13 -17.10
CA SER A 126 17.97 9.97 -17.54
C SER A 126 16.96 9.16 -18.34
N GLU A 127 17.39 8.35 -19.31
CA GLU A 127 16.49 7.49 -20.10
C GLU A 127 15.74 6.50 -19.22
N ILE A 128 16.42 5.86 -18.27
CA ILE A 128 15.78 4.94 -17.31
C ILE A 128 14.73 5.69 -16.46
N ALA A 129 15.03 6.92 -16.02
CA ALA A 129 14.06 7.71 -15.28
C ALA A 129 12.81 8.02 -16.12
N TYR A 130 12.98 8.38 -17.39
CA TYR A 130 11.88 8.63 -18.31
C TYR A 130 11.06 7.35 -18.58
N GLU A 131 11.70 6.21 -18.84
CA GLU A 131 11.02 4.93 -19.05
C GLU A 131 10.20 4.49 -17.83
N LEU A 132 10.67 4.80 -16.62
CA LEU A 132 9.95 4.52 -15.38
C LEU A 132 8.81 5.51 -15.10
N GLY A 133 8.59 6.51 -15.96
CA GLY A 133 7.50 7.49 -15.84
C GLY A 133 7.84 8.72 -14.99
N PHE A 134 9.12 9.01 -14.74
CA PHE A 134 9.52 10.28 -14.11
C PHE A 134 9.63 11.39 -15.15
N GLU A 135 8.97 12.52 -14.90
CA GLU A 135 9.11 13.74 -15.71
C GLU A 135 10.54 14.33 -15.64
N HIS A 136 11.22 14.13 -14.50
CA HIS A 136 12.52 14.71 -14.20
C HIS A 136 13.44 13.68 -13.54
N SER A 137 14.63 13.48 -14.13
CA SER A 137 15.62 12.52 -13.63
C SER A 137 16.15 12.87 -12.22
N GLN A 138 16.07 14.13 -11.79
CA GLN A 138 16.44 14.55 -10.43
C GLN A 138 15.54 13.92 -9.37
N SER A 139 14.24 13.80 -9.65
CA SER A 139 13.26 13.16 -8.77
C SER A 139 13.56 11.67 -8.60
N PHE A 140 13.87 10.99 -9.71
CA PHE A 140 14.33 9.61 -9.70
C PHE A 140 15.62 9.45 -8.89
N ASN A 141 16.65 10.27 -9.17
CA ASN A 141 17.92 10.23 -8.46
C ASN A 141 17.75 10.38 -6.94
N LYS A 142 16.91 11.33 -6.51
CA LYS A 142 16.62 11.55 -5.09
C LYS A 142 15.92 10.34 -4.47
N LEU A 143 14.91 9.80 -5.15
CA LEU A 143 14.19 8.62 -4.67
C LEU A 143 15.12 7.41 -4.56
N PHE A 144 15.90 7.13 -5.61
CA PHE A 144 16.83 6.02 -5.66
C PHE A 144 17.87 6.12 -4.55
N LYS A 145 18.55 7.27 -4.42
CA LYS A 145 19.53 7.48 -3.35
C LYS A 145 18.93 7.36 -1.96
N THR A 146 17.70 7.82 -1.75
CA THR A 146 17.02 7.68 -0.45
C THR A 146 16.72 6.22 -0.11
N LYS A 147 16.40 5.39 -1.10
CA LYS A 147 16.02 3.98 -0.89
C LYS A 147 17.21 3.02 -0.89
N THR A 148 18.24 3.28 -1.70
CA THR A 148 19.39 2.37 -1.87
C THR A 148 20.65 2.87 -1.18
N LYS A 149 20.66 4.12 -0.69
CA LYS A 149 21.84 4.85 -0.16
C LYS A 149 22.94 5.14 -1.19
N LEU A 150 22.76 4.71 -2.44
CA LEU A 150 23.70 4.90 -3.55
C LEU A 150 23.04 5.74 -4.65
N SER A 151 23.83 6.49 -5.43
CA SER A 151 23.29 7.09 -6.65
C SER A 151 23.08 6.01 -7.72
N PRO A 152 22.17 6.21 -8.69
CA PRO A 152 22.00 5.28 -9.81
C PRO A 152 23.31 4.97 -10.55
N LEU A 153 24.14 6.00 -10.76
CA LEU A 153 25.47 5.83 -11.37
C LEU A 153 26.41 4.98 -10.52
N ALA A 154 26.49 5.26 -9.21
CA ALA A 154 27.34 4.48 -8.30
C ALA A 154 26.86 3.03 -8.18
N PHE A 155 25.54 2.81 -8.23
CA PHE A 155 24.97 1.46 -8.27
C PHE A 155 25.35 0.74 -9.56
N ARG A 156 25.23 1.37 -10.74
CA ARG A 156 25.67 0.74 -12.01
C ARG A 156 27.15 0.36 -11.97
N GLN A 157 28.00 1.25 -11.45
CA GLN A 157 29.44 1.01 -11.33
C GLN A 157 29.79 -0.16 -10.40
N SER A 158 28.92 -0.58 -9.48
CA SER A 158 29.19 -1.75 -8.64
C SER A 158 28.92 -3.09 -9.32
N PHE A 159 28.32 -3.11 -10.52
CA PHE A 159 28.07 -4.32 -11.32
C PHE A 159 28.99 -4.46 -12.54
N ASN A 160 29.80 -3.44 -12.83
CA ASN A 160 30.86 -3.46 -13.84
C ASN A 160 32.20 -3.80 -13.17
#